data_AF-A0A522AGC3-F1
#
_entry.id   AF-A0A522AGC3-F1
#
_cell.length_a   1.000
_cell.length_b   1.000
_cell.length_c   1.000
_cell.angle_alpha   90.00
_cell.angle_beta   90.00
_cell.angle_gamma   90.00
#
_symmetry.space_group_name_H-M   'P 1'
#
loop_
_entity.id
_entity.type
_entity.pdbx_description
1 polymer ?
#
loop_
_entity_poly.entity_id
_entity_poly.type
_entity_poly.pdbx_seq_one_letter_code
_entity_poly.pdbx_strand_id
1 'polypeptide(L)'
;MLQNAKTVTPIRETVLPFTPAIAGSQEIRLANCPAEIDAAQALRYRVFYDEMGAVPLPDMATRRRDFDHFDTTCDHLVVLDHKDTTKAEVVGTYRVMRREH
;
A
#
# COMPACT_ATOMS: atom_id res chain seq x y z
N MET A 1 -35.50 9.78 -8.98
CA MET A 1 -34.40 9.03 -9.62
C MET A 1 -33.28 8.90 -8.60
N LEU A 2 -33.01 7.68 -8.15
CA LEU A 2 -32.16 7.35 -7.00
C LEU A 2 -30.67 7.35 -7.36
N GLN A 3 -29.87 8.01 -6.52
CA GLN A 3 -28.56 7.64 -5.95
C GLN A 3 -27.43 7.12 -6.87
N ASN A 4 -26.34 7.90 -6.99
CA ASN A 4 -25.00 7.41 -7.38
C ASN A 4 -24.17 7.12 -6.12
N ALA A 5 -24.26 5.88 -5.62
CA ALA A 5 -23.32 5.34 -4.65
C ALA A 5 -21.98 5.09 -5.35
N LYS A 6 -20.88 5.66 -4.82
CA LYS A 6 -19.52 5.31 -5.22
C LYS A 6 -19.25 3.88 -4.79
N THR A 7 -19.19 2.96 -5.75
CA THR A 7 -18.90 1.55 -5.51
C THR A 7 -17.47 1.42 -5.00
N VAL A 8 -17.31 1.18 -3.70
CA VAL A 8 -16.05 0.68 -3.14
C VAL A 8 -15.94 -0.76 -3.60
N THR A 9 -15.01 -1.06 -4.50
CA THR A 9 -14.74 -2.43 -4.94
C THR A 9 -14.31 -3.25 -3.72
N PRO A 10 -14.96 -4.40 -3.44
CA PRO A 10 -14.57 -5.22 -2.32
C PRO A 10 -13.15 -5.74 -2.57
N ILE A 11 -12.29 -5.60 -1.56
CA ILE A 11 -11.07 -6.39 -1.43
C ILE A 11 -11.50 -7.86 -1.54
N ARG A 12 -11.20 -8.49 -2.68
CA ARG A 12 -11.66 -9.85 -3.01
C ARG A 12 -11.20 -10.81 -1.90
N GLU A 13 -12.12 -11.60 -1.35
CA GLU A 13 -11.86 -12.73 -0.46
C GLU A 13 -10.96 -13.75 -1.18
N THR A 14 -9.66 -13.50 -1.19
CA THR A 14 -8.65 -14.48 -1.55
C THR A 14 -8.09 -14.96 -0.22
N VAL A 15 -8.19 -16.25 0.06
CA VAL A 15 -7.36 -16.90 1.09
C VAL A 15 -5.93 -16.44 0.84
N LEU A 16 -5.39 -15.56 1.69
CA LEU A 16 -4.06 -15.01 1.49
C LEU A 16 -3.08 -16.19 1.61
N PRO A 17 -2.40 -16.62 0.54
CA PRO A 17 -1.48 -17.75 0.60
C PRO A 17 -0.19 -17.40 1.36
N PHE A 18 -0.13 -16.20 1.92
CA PHE A 18 1.00 -15.66 2.63
C PHE A 18 0.69 -15.57 4.11
N THR A 19 1.30 -16.48 4.88
CA THR A 19 1.38 -16.34 6.33
C THR A 19 2.30 -15.16 6.63
N PRO A 20 1.90 -14.21 7.50
CA PRO A 20 2.78 -13.15 7.94
C PRO A 20 4.10 -13.71 8.49
N ALA A 21 5.23 -13.10 8.13
CA ALA A 21 6.52 -13.44 8.72
C ALA A 21 6.95 -12.32 9.68
N ILE A 22 7.54 -12.70 10.82
CA ILE A 22 7.90 -11.76 11.88
C ILE A 22 9.39 -11.87 12.17
N ALA A 23 10.06 -10.72 12.27
CA ALA A 23 11.45 -10.61 12.69
C ALA A 23 11.62 -9.42 13.65
N GLY A 24 11.79 -9.69 14.95
CA GLY A 24 11.82 -8.63 15.95
C GLY A 24 10.48 -7.88 16.04
N SER A 25 10.51 -6.55 15.93
CA SER A 25 9.30 -5.71 15.89
C SER A 25 8.68 -5.61 14.49
N GLN A 26 9.27 -6.25 13.48
CA GLN A 26 8.87 -6.11 12.09
C GLN A 26 8.01 -7.29 11.66
N GLU A 27 6.91 -7.00 10.96
CA GLU A 27 6.01 -7.96 10.35
C GLU A 27 5.94 -7.72 8.84
N ILE A 28 6.05 -8.76 8.03
CA ILE A 28 5.81 -8.69 6.59
C ILE A 28 4.57 -9.49 6.21
N ARG A 29 3.63 -8.85 5.49
CA ARG A 29 2.39 -9.47 5.02
C ARG A 29 1.78 -8.67 3.87
N LEU A 30 0.73 -9.23 3.25
CA LEU A 30 -0.07 -8.46 2.31
C LEU A 30 -0.88 -7.39 3.04
N ALA A 31 -1.02 -6.23 2.40
CA ALA A 31 -1.90 -5.16 2.85
C ALA A 31 -3.34 -5.65 2.85
N ASN A 32 -4.05 -5.41 3.94
CA ASN A 32 -5.40 -5.93 4.15
C ASN A 32 -6.49 -4.86 4.08
N CYS A 33 -6.10 -3.57 4.00
CA CYS A 33 -7.04 -2.46 3.94
C CYS A 33 -6.48 -1.30 3.10
N PRO A 34 -7.35 -0.40 2.60
CA PRO A 34 -6.93 0.76 1.80
C PRO A 34 -5.94 1.69 2.52
N ALA A 35 -6.04 1.81 3.84
CA ALA A 35 -5.15 2.67 4.63
C ALA A 35 -3.69 2.20 4.60
N GLU A 36 -3.46 0.90 4.48
CA GLU A 36 -2.10 0.33 4.35
C GLU A 36 -1.53 0.55 2.94
N ILE A 37 -2.38 0.48 1.91
CA ILE A 37 -2.00 0.85 0.55
C ILE A 37 -1.64 2.34 0.49
N ASP A 38 -2.44 3.20 1.12
CA ASP A 38 -2.16 4.64 1.22
C ASP A 38 -0.82 4.90 1.93
N ALA A 39 -0.52 4.16 2.99
CA ALA A 39 0.76 4.24 3.71
C ALA A 39 1.93 3.75 2.84
N ALA A 40 1.76 2.67 2.07
CA ALA A 40 2.74 2.20 1.11
C ALA A 40 3.01 3.21 -0.01
N GLN A 41 1.97 3.85 -0.55
CA GLN A 41 2.07 4.93 -1.53
C GLN A 41 2.80 6.15 -0.97
N ALA A 42 2.54 6.51 0.30
CA ALA A 42 3.25 7.58 0.98
C ALA A 42 4.72 7.24 1.22
N LEU A 43 5.04 5.99 1.58
CA LEU A 43 6.42 5.53 1.71
C LEU A 43 7.17 5.61 0.38
N ARG A 44 6.58 5.09 -0.71
CA ARG A 44 7.14 5.23 -2.05
C ARG A 44 7.36 6.69 -2.45
N TYR A 45 6.44 7.57 -2.05
CA TYR A 45 6.60 9.00 -2.30
C TYR A 45 7.85 9.55 -1.62
N ARG A 46 8.03 9.27 -0.32
CA ARG A 46 9.22 9.68 0.44
C ARG A 46 10.51 9.21 -0.25
N VAL A 47 10.57 7.93 -0.60
CA VAL A 47 11.77 7.36 -1.23
C VAL A 47 12.02 7.96 -2.62
N PHE A 48 11.06 7.91 -3.53
CA PHE A 48 11.31 8.29 -4.93
C PHE A 48 11.45 9.79 -5.13
N TYR A 49 10.65 10.61 -4.45
CA TYR A 49 10.58 12.04 -4.72
C TYR A 49 11.32 12.87 -3.67
N ASP A 50 11.17 12.56 -2.38
CA ASP A 50 11.87 13.32 -1.33
C ASP A 50 13.37 12.93 -1.27
N GLU A 51 13.71 11.64 -1.41
CA GLU A 51 15.09 11.16 -1.26
C GLU A 51 15.84 10.97 -2.59
N MET A 52 15.18 10.40 -3.61
CA MET A 52 15.84 10.04 -4.88
C MET A 52 15.69 11.10 -5.99
N GLY A 53 14.95 12.19 -5.75
CA GLY A 53 14.87 13.33 -6.66
C GLY A 53 14.02 13.13 -7.92
N ALA A 54 13.11 12.16 -7.93
CA ALA A 54 12.08 12.09 -8.98
C ALA A 54 11.15 13.31 -8.91
N VAL A 55 10.48 13.62 -10.03
CA VAL A 55 9.53 14.75 -10.10
C VAL A 55 8.09 14.22 -10.10
N PRO A 56 7.28 14.57 -9.09
CA PRO A 56 5.92 14.06 -8.99
C PRO A 56 4.95 14.78 -9.94
N LEU A 57 3.92 14.05 -10.38
CA LEU A 57 2.76 14.69 -11.00
C LEU A 57 2.03 15.58 -9.96
N PRO A 58 1.28 16.63 -10.38
CA PRO A 58 0.62 17.56 -9.46
C PRO A 58 -0.26 16.88 -8.39
N ASP A 59 -1.01 15.84 -8.78
CA ASP A 59 -1.88 15.11 -7.85
C ASP A 59 -1.08 14.27 -6.85
N MET A 60 0.03 13.67 -7.28
CA MET A 60 0.94 12.92 -6.41
C MET A 60 1.59 13.85 -5.39
N ALA A 61 2.03 15.03 -5.82
CA ALA A 61 2.60 16.06 -4.95
C ALA A 61 1.57 16.56 -3.92
N THR A 62 0.35 16.86 -4.37
CA THR A 62 -0.74 17.35 -3.51
C THR A 62 -1.10 16.32 -2.44
N ARG A 63 -1.12 15.04 -2.79
CA ARG A 63 -1.49 13.95 -1.87
C ARG A 63 -0.32 13.34 -1.12
N ARG A 64 0.92 13.74 -1.45
CA ARG A 64 2.17 13.11 -1.01
C ARG A 64 2.14 11.59 -1.10
N ARG A 65 1.69 11.08 -2.25
CA ARG A 65 1.53 9.65 -2.52
C ARG A 65 1.97 9.34 -3.94
N ASP A 66 2.78 8.30 -4.08
CA ASP A 66 3.14 7.70 -5.37
C ASP A 66 2.06 6.69 -5.73
N PHE A 67 1.17 7.01 -6.67
CA PHE A 67 0.08 6.10 -7.08
C PHE A 67 -0.03 5.99 -8.59
N ASP A 68 -0.31 4.79 -9.08
CA ASP A 68 -0.51 4.51 -10.50
C ASP A 68 -1.61 3.45 -10.74
N HIS A 69 -1.84 3.09 -12.00
CA HIS A 69 -2.87 2.11 -12.37
C HIS A 69 -2.56 0.68 -11.90
N PHE A 70 -1.28 0.33 -11.69
CA PHE A 70 -0.88 -1.00 -11.23
C PHE A 70 -1.25 -1.22 -9.75
N ASP A 71 -1.46 -0.17 -8.96
CA ASP A 71 -1.86 -0.31 -7.56
C ASP A 71 -3.21 -1.02 -7.40
N THR A 72 -4.05 -1.02 -8.45
CA THR A 72 -5.35 -1.70 -8.45
C THR A 72 -5.28 -3.19 -8.80
N THR A 73 -4.19 -3.63 -9.45
CA THR A 73 -4.00 -5.01 -9.92
C THR A 73 -2.95 -5.77 -9.13
N CYS A 74 -2.02 -5.06 -8.48
CA CYS A 74 -1.01 -5.68 -7.62
C CYS A 74 -1.55 -5.93 -6.22
N ASP A 75 -1.14 -7.04 -5.62
CA ASP A 75 -1.10 -7.12 -4.17
C ASP A 75 0.03 -6.24 -3.64
N HIS A 76 -0.16 -5.62 -2.47
CA HIS A 76 0.86 -4.80 -1.83
C HIS A 76 1.43 -5.59 -0.65
N LEU A 77 2.69 -6.00 -0.75
CA LEU A 77 3.43 -6.56 0.37
C LEU A 77 3.95 -5.40 1.21
N VAL A 78 3.57 -5.33 2.47
CA VAL A 78 3.98 -4.28 3.41
C VAL A 78 4.86 -4.86 4.49
N VAL A 79 5.86 -4.09 4.90
CA VAL A 79 6.66 -4.32 6.10
C VAL A 79 6.23 -3.31 7.14
N LEU A 80 5.68 -3.81 8.24
CA LEU A 80 5.17 -3.02 9.36
C LEU A 80 6.18 -3.05 10.51
N ASP A 81 6.54 -1.90 11.07
CA ASP A 81 7.28 -1.82 12.34
C ASP A 81 6.30 -1.53 13.49
N HIS A 82 6.23 -2.46 14.44
CA HIS A 82 5.33 -2.44 15.60
C HIS A 82 5.99 -1.86 16.87
N LYS A 83 7.10 -1.11 16.74
CA LYS A 83 7.73 -0.42 17.88
C LYS A 83 6.78 0.54 18.60
N ASP A 84 5.91 1.21 17.86
CA ASP A 84 4.81 2.00 18.41
C ASP A 84 3.59 1.10 18.59
N THR A 85 3.16 0.91 19.84
CA THR A 85 2.03 0.05 20.17
C THR A 85 0.67 0.67 19.83
N THR A 86 0.64 1.97 19.50
CA THR A 86 -0.59 2.67 19.11
C THR A 86 -0.88 2.56 17.62
N LYS A 87 0.17 2.43 16.80
CA LYS A 87 0.04 2.30 15.34
C LYS A 87 1.31 1.73 14.72
N ALA A 88 1.15 0.65 13.96
CA ALA A 88 2.24 0.12 13.13
C ALA A 88 2.53 1.07 11.94
N GLU A 89 3.82 1.34 11.68
CA GLU A 89 4.26 2.13 10.53
C GLU A 89 4.66 1.21 9.36
N VAL A 90 4.24 1.55 8.14
CA VAL A 90 4.77 0.92 6.92
C VAL A 90 6.19 1.46 6.66
N VAL A 91 7.19 0.63 6.91
CA VAL A 91 8.63 0.93 6.77
C VAL A 91 9.25 0.31 5.52
N GLY A 92 8.52 -0.56 4.83
CA GLY A 92 8.92 -1.17 3.57
C GLY A 92 7.69 -1.58 2.76
N THR A 93 7.81 -1.63 1.44
CA THR A 93 6.72 -2.11 0.57
C THR A 93 7.25 -2.70 -0.73
N TYR A 94 6.51 -3.67 -1.27
CA TYR A 94 6.72 -4.22 -2.60
C TYR A 94 5.37 -4.48 -3.28
N ARG A 95 5.33 -4.41 -4.62
CA ARG A 95 4.13 -4.80 -5.39
C ARG A 95 4.33 -6.21 -5.94
N VAL A 96 3.34 -7.06 -5.73
CA VAL A 96 3.33 -8.43 -6.24
C VAL A 96 2.26 -8.53 -7.31
N MET A 97 2.69 -8.72 -8.55
CA MET A 97 1.79 -8.93 -9.68
C MET A 97 1.49 -10.43 -9.80
N ARG A 98 0.21 -10.80 -9.80
CA ARG A 98 -0.20 -12.20 -10.01
C ARG A 98 -0.09 -12.55 -11.49
N ARG A 99 0.23 -13.82 -11.77
CA ARG A 99 0.46 -14.35 -13.12
C ARG A 99 -0.79 -14.35 -14.02
N GLU A 100 -1.98 -14.25 -13.44
CA GLU A 100 -3.26 -14.45 -14.12
C GLU A 100 -3.92 -13.17 -14.64
N HIS A 101 -3.13 -12.15 -14.92
CA HIS A 101 -3.54 -10.91 -15.59
C HIS A 101 -2.96 -10.81 -17.00
#